data_AF-A0A1B9FUT0-F1
#
_entry.id   AF-A0A1B9FUT0-F1
#
_cell.length_a   1.000
_cell.length_b   1.000
_cell.length_c   1.000
_cell.angle_alpha   90.00
_cell.angle_beta   90.00
_cell.angle_gamma   90.00
#
_symmetry.space_group_name_H-M   'P 1'
#
loop_
_entity.id
_entity.type
_entity.pdbx_description
1 polymer ?
#
loop_
_entity_poly.entity_id
_entity_poly.type
_entity_poly.pdbx_seq_one_letter_code
_entity_poly.pdbx_strand_id
1 'polypeptide(L)'
;MGQSSSLPTSLPSIALHCLRVVDSSPADGLVEPYFDYVIGISTEQGNNQDLASLSEDGTNSLVGLSKVVEENEGRLVGLRVYNAKSQRIRGE
;
A
#
# COMPACT_ATOMS: atom_id res chain seq x y z
N MET A 1 20.04 22.41 14.13
CA MET A 1 19.66 21.19 14.86
C MET A 1 18.47 20.58 14.13
N GLY A 2 18.68 19.53 13.33
CA GLY A 2 17.59 18.87 12.60
C GLY A 2 16.94 17.86 13.54
N GLN A 3 15.68 18.09 13.91
CA GLN A 3 14.92 17.08 14.64
C GLN A 3 14.56 15.95 13.68
N SER A 4 15.12 14.78 13.94
CA SER A 4 14.68 13.53 13.36
C SER A 4 13.27 13.26 13.91
N SER A 5 12.23 13.60 13.14
CA SER A 5 10.88 13.11 13.43
C SER A 5 10.94 11.59 13.33
N SER A 6 10.83 10.92 14.47
CA SER A 6 10.79 9.46 14.54
C SER A 6 9.63 8.95 13.70
N LEU A 7 9.91 8.02 12.78
CA LEU A 7 8.88 7.30 12.04
C LEU A 7 7.88 6.70 13.03
N PRO A 8 6.56 6.74 12.74
CA PRO A 8 5.57 6.15 13.63
C PRO A 8 5.88 4.66 13.81
N THR A 9 5.99 4.21 15.07
CA THR A 9 6.35 2.84 15.47
C THR A 9 5.40 1.75 14.94
N SER A 10 4.26 2.16 14.39
CA SER A 10 3.22 1.27 13.86
C SER A 10 3.35 0.97 12.36
N LEU A 11 4.42 1.43 11.69
CA LEU A 11 4.63 1.12 10.28
C LEU A 11 5.12 -0.32 10.10
N PRO A 12 4.61 -1.04 9.08
CA PRO A 12 5.10 -2.37 8.78
C PRO A 12 6.55 -2.31 8.24
N SER A 13 7.26 -3.42 8.39
CA SER A 13 8.66 -3.56 7.93
C SER A 13 8.80 -3.58 6.41
N ILE A 14 7.72 -3.84 5.68
CA ILE A 14 7.68 -3.94 4.22
C ILE A 14 6.61 -3.00 3.68
N ALA A 15 6.96 -2.28 2.60
CA ALA A 15 6.05 -1.42 1.85
C ALA A 15 6.46 -1.40 0.36
N LEU A 16 5.50 -1.22 -0.54
CA LEU A 16 5.78 -0.98 -1.97
C LEU A 16 5.80 0.52 -2.25
N HIS A 17 6.91 1.02 -2.76
CA HIS A 17 7.05 2.43 -3.12
C HIS A 17 6.37 2.72 -4.45
N CYS A 18 5.43 3.67 -4.46
CA CYS A 18 4.80 4.13 -5.69
C CYS A 18 5.77 5.05 -6.45
N LEU A 19 6.27 4.61 -7.60
CA LEU A 19 7.20 5.40 -8.42
C LEU A 19 6.48 6.24 -9.48
N ARG A 20 5.38 5.73 -10.01
CA ARG A 20 4.62 6.35 -11.09
C ARG A 20 3.17 5.91 -11.00
N VAL A 21 2.28 6.85 -11.34
CA VAL A 21 0.88 6.59 -11.64
C VAL A 21 0.64 6.93 -13.10
N VAL A 22 -0.09 6.08 -13.81
CA VAL A 22 -0.45 6.30 -15.22
C VAL A 22 -1.76 7.08 -15.26
N ASP A 23 -1.83 8.08 -16.14
CA ASP A 23 -3.04 8.88 -16.34
C ASP A 23 -4.23 7.97 -16.70
N SER A 24 -5.41 8.24 -16.13
CA SER A 24 -6.62 7.42 -16.30
C SER A 24 -6.51 5.96 -15.83
N SER A 25 -5.48 5.62 -15.03
CA SER A 25 -5.44 4.33 -14.34
C SER A 25 -6.38 4.30 -13.13
N PRO A 26 -6.75 3.12 -12.60
CA PRO A 26 -7.56 3.03 -11.37
C PRO A 26 -6.93 3.69 -10.14
N ALA A 27 -5.61 3.92 -10.15
CA ALA A 27 -4.87 4.57 -9.07
C ALA A 27 -4.76 6.10 -9.25
N ASP A 28 -5.20 6.63 -10.39
CA ASP A 28 -5.10 8.06 -10.70
C ASP A 28 -5.94 8.91 -9.74
N GLY A 29 -5.34 9.97 -9.21
CA GLY A 29 -5.93 10.82 -8.17
C GLY A 29 -6.05 10.20 -6.77
N LEU A 30 -5.74 8.91 -6.59
CA LEU A 30 -5.83 8.21 -5.30
C LEU A 30 -4.46 7.97 -4.64
N VAL A 31 -3.43 7.83 -5.47
CA VAL A 31 -2.04 7.60 -5.04
C VAL A 31 -1.14 8.70 -5.59
N GLU A 32 -0.24 9.21 -4.76
CA GLU A 32 0.75 10.25 -5.06
C GLU A 32 2.11 9.58 -5.40
N PRO A 33 2.62 9.75 -6.64
CA PRO A 33 3.93 9.24 -7.01
C PRO A 33 5.04 9.73 -6.07
N TYR A 34 6.05 8.90 -5.85
CA TYR A 34 7.23 9.12 -5.01
C TYR A 34 7.00 9.29 -3.52
N PHE A 35 5.82 9.75 -3.08
CA PHE A 35 5.54 10.01 -1.67
C PHE A 35 4.70 8.91 -1.01
N ASP A 36 3.97 8.12 -1.80
CA ASP A 36 3.14 7.06 -1.28
C ASP A 36 3.82 5.69 -1.27
N TYR A 37 3.56 4.98 -0.17
CA TYR A 37 4.02 3.63 0.09
C TYR A 37 2.81 2.75 0.38
N VAL A 38 2.53 1.78 -0.48
CA VAL A 38 1.46 0.80 -0.24
C VAL A 38 1.94 -0.16 0.85
N ILE A 39 1.19 -0.21 1.95
CA ILE A 39 1.52 -1.00 3.13
C ILE A 39 0.53 -2.13 3.38
N GLY A 40 -0.60 -2.14 2.68
CA GLY A 40 -1.60 -3.20 2.76
C GLY A 40 -2.72 -3.03 1.75
N ILE A 41 -3.61 -4.01 1.73
CA ILE A 41 -4.77 -4.11 0.85
C ILE A 41 -6.00 -4.52 1.67
N SER A 42 -7.14 -3.97 1.30
CA SER A 42 -8.44 -4.23 1.91
C SER A 42 -9.39 -4.69 0.81
N THR A 43 -10.12 -5.78 0.99
CA THR A 43 -11.13 -6.24 0.02
C THR A 43 -12.55 -5.97 0.54
N GLU A 44 -13.55 -5.91 -0.35
CA GLU A 44 -14.96 -5.78 0.06
C GLU A 44 -15.44 -6.90 0.99
N GLN A 45 -14.75 -8.04 1.00
CA GLN A 45 -15.03 -9.15 1.93
C GLN A 45 -14.54 -8.88 3.36
N GLY A 46 -13.99 -7.69 3.64
CA GLY A 46 -13.49 -7.29 4.96
C GLY A 46 -12.13 -7.90 5.31
N ASN A 47 -11.40 -8.43 4.33
CA ASN A 47 -10.08 -8.98 4.54
C ASN A 47 -9.05 -7.85 4.40
N ASN A 48 -8.62 -7.31 5.55
CA ASN A 48 -7.54 -6.34 5.63
C ASN A 48 -6.23 -7.07 5.84
N GLN A 49 -5.36 -7.04 4.83
CA GLN A 49 -4.07 -7.70 4.88
C GLN A 49 -2.94 -6.68 4.76
N ASP A 50 -2.05 -6.69 5.74
CA ASP A 50 -0.80 -5.97 5.64
C ASP A 50 0.09 -6.65 4.59
N LEU A 51 0.89 -5.86 3.89
CA LEU A 51 1.75 -6.34 2.82
C LEU A 51 2.78 -7.39 3.30
N ALA A 52 3.20 -7.30 4.56
CA ALA A 52 4.07 -8.28 5.20
C ALA A 52 3.41 -9.66 5.37
N SER A 53 2.07 -9.70 5.48
CA SER A 53 1.31 -10.95 5.55
C SER A 53 1.07 -11.57 4.17
N LEU A 54 1.12 -10.77 3.10
CA LEU A 54 0.99 -11.24 1.71
C LEU A 54 2.23 -11.96 1.18
N SER A 55 3.38 -11.78 1.83
CA SER A 55 4.59 -12.57 1.56
C SER A 55 4.51 -13.91 2.30
N GLU A 56 3.68 -14.81 1.79
CA GLU A 56 3.68 -16.21 2.22
C GLU A 56 4.87 -16.95 1.57
N ASP A 57 5.59 -17.76 2.35
CA ASP A 57 6.61 -18.70 1.86
C ASP A 57 7.84 -18.09 1.14
N GLY A 58 8.26 -16.88 1.52
CA GLY A 58 9.46 -16.24 0.94
C GLY A 58 9.27 -15.70 -0.48
N THR A 59 8.04 -15.70 -0.98
CA THR A 59 7.68 -15.01 -2.21
C THR A 59 7.57 -13.50 -1.96
N ASN A 60 7.94 -12.72 -2.97
CA ASN A 60 7.94 -11.25 -2.91
C ASN A 60 6.51 -10.75 -2.65
N SER A 61 6.30 -9.85 -1.70
CA SER A 61 4.98 -9.28 -1.37
C SER A 61 4.25 -8.67 -2.57
N LEU A 62 5.00 -8.30 -3.63
CA LEU A 62 4.45 -7.91 -4.92
C LEU A 62 3.59 -9.03 -5.55
N VAL A 63 4.03 -10.28 -5.49
CA VAL A 63 3.29 -11.44 -6.05
C VAL A 63 1.99 -11.65 -5.29
N GLY A 64 2.03 -11.57 -3.95
CA GLY A 64 0.83 -11.67 -3.12
C GLY A 64 -0.17 -10.54 -3.42
N LEU A 65 0.32 -9.30 -3.56
CA LEU A 65 -0.54 -8.17 -3.93
C LEU A 65 -1.16 -8.34 -5.32
N SER A 66 -0.37 -8.73 -6.33
CA SER A 66 -0.87 -8.97 -7.68
C SER A 66 -1.97 -10.03 -7.68
N LYS A 67 -1.76 -11.13 -6.96
CA LYS A 67 -2.76 -12.20 -6.84
C LYS A 67 -4.08 -11.69 -6.24
N VAL A 68 -4.02 -10.92 -5.15
CA VAL A 68 -5.24 -10.36 -4.53
C VAL A 68 -5.95 -9.39 -5.47
N VAL A 69 -5.21 -8.57 -6.22
CA VAL A 69 -5.81 -7.64 -7.21
C VAL A 69 -6.48 -8.41 -8.36
N GLU A 70 -5.83 -9.47 -8.85
CA GLU A 70 -6.39 -10.35 -9.90
C GLU A 70 -7.65 -11.08 -9.43
N GLU A 71 -7.65 -11.64 -8.22
CA GLU A 71 -8.81 -12.32 -7.63
C GLU A 71 -10.01 -11.39 -7.39
N ASN A 72 -9.76 -10.08 -7.32
CA ASN A 72 -10.79 -9.04 -7.10
C ASN A 72 -10.99 -8.16 -8.35
N GLU A 73 -10.67 -8.67 -9.53
CA GLU A 73 -10.93 -7.95 -10.77
C GLU A 73 -12.43 -7.57 -10.91
N GLY A 74 -12.68 -6.31 -11.27
CA GLY A 74 -14.03 -5.77 -11.39
C GLY A 74 -14.75 -5.48 -10.06
N ARG A 75 -14.07 -5.63 -8.92
CA ARG A 75 -14.59 -5.31 -7.57
C ARG A 75 -13.83 -4.14 -6.95
N LEU A 76 -14.38 -3.59 -5.87
CA LEU A 76 -13.69 -2.54 -5.14
C LEU A 76 -12.59 -3.14 -4.25
N VAL A 77 -11.42 -2.52 -4.33
CA VAL A 77 -10.26 -2.88 -3.51
C VAL A 77 -9.76 -1.60 -2.85
N GLY A 78 -9.66 -1.61 -1.53
CA GLY A 78 -9.03 -0.56 -0.75
C GLY A 78 -7.52 -0.76 -0.69
N LEU A 79 -6.76 0.33 -0.76
CA LEU A 79 -5.33 0.31 -0.52
C LEU A 79 -5.04 1.04 0.79
N ARG A 80 -4.25 0.42 1.64
CA ARG A 80 -3.67 1.09 2.81
C ARG A 80 -2.32 1.66 2.42
N VAL A 81 -2.20 2.98 2.50
CA VAL A 81 -1.07 3.74 1.95
C VAL A 81 -0.50 4.68 2.99
N TYR A 82 0.81 4.65 3.18
CA TYR A 82 1.54 5.64 3.96
C TYR A 82 2.08 6.74 3.04
N ASN A 83 1.75 8.00 3.33
CA ASN A 83 2.27 9.16 2.63
C ASN A 83 3.45 9.76 3.42
N ALA A 84 4.65 9.71 2.86
CA ALA A 84 5.87 10.19 3.52
C ALA A 84 5.93 11.71 3.69
N LYS A 85 5.25 12.46 2.80
CA LYS A 85 5.18 13.93 2.87
C LYS A 85 4.34 14.40 4.06
N SER A 86 3.20 13.76 4.28
CA SER A 86 2.28 14.09 5.37
C SER A 86 2.52 13.27 6.63
N GLN A 87 3.34 12.21 6.55
CA GLN A 87 3.61 11.24 7.62
C GLN A 87 2.34 10.57 8.17
N ARG A 88 1.39 10.24 7.28
CA ARG A 88 0.07 9.69 7.65
C ARG A 88 -0.27 8.46 6.83
N ILE A 89 -0.97 7.53 7.47
CA ILE A 89 -1.60 6.38 6.81
C ILE A 89 -2.99 6.80 6.32
N ARG A 90 -3.34 6.37 5.11
CA ARG A 90 -4.62 6.57 4.43
C ARG A 90 -5.17 5.21 4.01
N GLY A 91 -6.49 5.05 4.01
CA GLY A 91 -7.17 3.79 3.69
C GLY A 91 -7.42 2.93 4.92
N GLU A 92 -8.65 2.43 5.04
CA GLU A 92 -9.07 1.45 6.04
C GLU A 92 -9.37 0.11 5.39
#